data_AF-A0A1W6MX53-F1
#
_entry.id   AF-A0A1W6MX53-F1
#
_cell.length_a   1.000
_cell.length_b   1.000
_cell.length_c   1.000
_cell.angle_alpha   90.00
_cell.angle_beta   90.00
_cell.angle_gamma   90.00
#
_symmetry.space_group_name_H-M   'P 1'
#
loop_
_entity.id
_entity.type
_entity.pdbx_description
1 polymer ?
#
loop_
_entity_poly.entity_id
_entity_poly.type
_entity_poly.pdbx_seq_one_letter_code
_entity_poly.pdbx_strand_id
1 'polypeptide(L)'
;MHTPKEFVTLCRWFHQDCFWGHETGEQAVEAAISNANLSAAELKVVSAYLDELLSGQYKDEQLERIWRKSGAGVSILTEDEGNAAGFLRGLRSMIDDLTRPSAH
;
A
#
# COMPACT_ATOMS: atom_id res chain seq x y z
N MET A 1 -7.63 -14.34 8.86
CA MET A 1 -7.75 -13.02 8.20
C MET A 1 -7.96 -13.26 6.72
N HIS A 2 -8.95 -12.62 6.11
CA HIS A 2 -9.20 -12.68 4.68
C HIS A 2 -8.65 -11.40 4.05
N THR A 3 -7.73 -11.51 3.11
CA THR A 3 -7.18 -10.34 2.41
C THR A 3 -8.19 -9.87 1.36
N PRO A 4 -8.67 -8.61 1.40
CA PRO A 4 -9.59 -8.07 0.41
C PRO A 4 -9.01 -8.11 -1.01
N LYS A 5 -9.85 -8.36 -2.00
CA LYS A 5 -9.43 -8.41 -3.41
C LYS A 5 -8.88 -7.07 -3.90
N GLU A 6 -9.35 -5.96 -3.34
CA GLU A 6 -8.93 -4.59 -3.63
C GLU A 6 -7.48 -4.38 -3.17
N PHE A 7 -7.15 -4.87 -1.97
CA PHE A 7 -5.78 -4.83 -1.45
C PHE A 7 -4.84 -5.71 -2.29
N VAL A 8 -5.29 -6.92 -2.68
CA VAL A 8 -4.53 -7.78 -3.60
C VAL A 8 -4.30 -7.10 -4.96
N THR A 9 -5.32 -6.42 -5.49
CA THR A 9 -5.22 -5.69 -6.75
C THR A 9 -4.17 -4.59 -6.66
N LEU A 10 -4.18 -3.81 -5.57
CA LEU A 10 -3.17 -2.79 -5.31
C LEU A 10 -1.76 -3.40 -5.17
N CYS A 11 -1.59 -4.44 -4.35
CA CYS A 11 -0.28 -5.06 -4.10
C CYS A 11 0.40 -5.58 -5.39
N ARG A 12 -0.36 -6.03 -6.39
CA ARG A 12 0.19 -6.51 -7.67
C ARG A 12 0.91 -5.45 -8.48
N TRP A 13 0.62 -4.17 -8.25
CA TRP A 13 1.34 -3.07 -8.89
C TRP A 13 2.72 -2.80 -8.29
N PHE A 14 2.98 -3.34 -7.09
CA PHE A 14 4.28 -3.27 -6.46
C PHE A 14 5.17 -4.45 -6.91
N HIS A 15 5.38 -4.58 -8.22
CA HIS A 15 6.32 -5.54 -8.80
C HIS A 15 7.77 -5.05 -8.71
N GLN A 16 8.75 -5.94 -8.94
CA GLN A 16 10.18 -5.63 -8.75
C GLN A 16 10.65 -4.34 -9.47
N ASP A 17 10.04 -4.07 -10.62
CA ASP A 17 10.35 -2.93 -11.48
C ASP A 17 9.48 -1.69 -11.23
N CYS A 18 8.58 -1.69 -10.23
CA CYS A 18 7.61 -0.61 -10.05
C CYS A 18 8.24 0.73 -9.65
N PHE A 19 9.48 0.70 -9.15
CA PHE A 19 10.25 1.89 -8.80
C PHE A 19 11.13 2.38 -9.96
N TRP A 20 11.25 1.63 -11.07
CA TRP A 20 12.05 2.06 -12.21
C TRP A 20 11.40 3.24 -12.94
N GLY A 21 12.18 4.31 -13.12
CA GLY A 21 11.74 5.50 -13.85
C GLY A 21 11.01 6.55 -13.00
N HIS A 22 10.83 6.30 -11.70
CA HIS A 22 10.33 7.30 -10.75
C HIS A 22 11.49 8.00 -10.03
N GLU A 23 11.38 9.31 -9.77
CA GLU A 23 12.41 10.08 -9.10
C GLU A 23 12.43 9.81 -7.59
N THR A 24 11.28 9.45 -7.01
CA THR A 24 11.14 9.13 -5.58
C THR A 24 10.28 7.87 -5.37
N GLY A 25 10.44 7.24 -4.20
CA GLY A 25 9.58 6.13 -3.79
C GLY A 25 8.11 6.54 -3.70
N GLU A 26 7.83 7.76 -3.23
CA GLU A 26 6.47 8.29 -3.14
C GLU A 26 5.79 8.39 -4.51
N GLN A 27 6.49 8.89 -5.54
CA GLN A 27 5.97 8.93 -6.91
C GLN A 27 5.63 7.54 -7.44
N ALA A 28 6.45 6.53 -7.13
CA ALA A 28 6.18 5.15 -7.52
C ALA A 28 4.97 4.57 -6.78
N VAL A 29 4.79 4.89 -5.49
CA VAL A 29 3.60 4.49 -4.72
C VAL A 29 2.34 5.16 -5.29
N GLU A 30 2.38 6.46 -5.57
CA GLU A 30 1.26 7.20 -6.17
C GLU A 30 0.88 6.63 -7.55
N ALA A 31 1.88 6.33 -8.37
CA ALA A 31 1.67 5.67 -9.66
C ALA A 31 1.06 4.28 -9.50
N ALA A 32 1.50 3.47 -8.51
CA ALA A 32 0.93 2.17 -8.23
C ALA A 32 -0.55 2.26 -7.79
N ILE A 33 -0.90 3.22 -6.92
CA ILE A 33 -2.29 3.45 -6.51
C ILE A 33 -3.15 3.87 -7.71
N SER A 34 -2.65 4.79 -8.53
CA SER A 34 -3.35 5.29 -9.71
C SER A 34 -3.56 4.19 -10.76
N ASN A 35 -2.52 3.38 -11.02
CA ASN A 35 -2.57 2.28 -11.98
C ASN A 35 -3.44 1.11 -11.51
N ALA A 36 -3.62 0.95 -10.19
CA ALA A 36 -4.58 -0.02 -9.64
C ALA A 36 -6.02 0.25 -10.10
N ASN A 37 -6.33 1.47 -10.56
CA ASN A 37 -7.62 1.86 -11.11
C ASN A 37 -8.80 1.48 -10.20
N LEU A 38 -8.59 1.61 -8.89
CA LEU A 38 -9.58 1.34 -7.86
C LEU A 38 -10.51 2.54 -7.71
N SER A 39 -11.82 2.28 -7.65
CA SER A 39 -12.80 3.31 -7.33
C SER A 39 -12.61 3.86 -5.91
N ALA A 40 -13.19 5.03 -5.62
CA ALA A 40 -13.18 5.59 -4.26
C ALA A 40 -13.80 4.63 -3.21
N ALA A 41 -14.77 3.80 -3.59
CA ALA A 41 -15.34 2.79 -2.71
C ALA A 41 -14.35 1.64 -2.43
N GLU A 42 -13.61 1.20 -3.44
CA GLU A 42 -12.59 0.16 -3.30
C GLU A 42 -11.38 0.66 -2.52
N LEU A 43 -10.96 1.91 -2.75
CA LEU A 43 -9.91 2.56 -1.94
C LEU A 43 -10.31 2.67 -0.47
N LYS A 44 -11.60 2.88 -0.15
CA LYS A 44 -12.08 2.80 1.24
C LYS A 44 -11.93 1.40 1.85
N VAL A 45 -12.10 0.33 1.07
CA VAL A 45 -11.87 -1.04 1.52
C VAL A 45 -10.39 -1.27 1.81
N VAL A 46 -9.50 -0.85 0.90
CA VAL A 46 -8.04 -0.92 1.08
C VAL A 46 -7.64 -0.17 2.35
N SER A 47 -8.14 1.05 2.50
CA SER A 47 -7.97 1.90 3.66
C SER A 47 -8.35 1.18 4.96
N ALA A 48 -9.58 0.68 5.07
CA ALA A 48 -10.04 -0.02 6.27
C ALA A 48 -9.18 -1.26 6.60
N TYR A 49 -8.70 -1.96 5.57
CA TYR A 49 -7.81 -3.10 5.76
C TYR A 49 -6.42 -2.68 6.23
N LEU A 50 -5.87 -1.58 5.73
CA LEU A 50 -4.63 -1.00 6.23
C LEU A 50 -4.75 -0.59 7.71
N ASP A 51 -5.89 -0.04 8.13
CA ASP A 51 -6.15 0.30 9.54
C ASP A 51 -6.15 -0.97 10.42
N GLU A 52 -6.72 -2.08 9.93
CA GLU A 52 -6.68 -3.38 10.63
C GLU A 52 -5.24 -3.90 10.74
N LEU A 53 -4.46 -3.83 9.66
CA LEU A 53 -3.05 -4.24 9.68
C LEU A 53 -2.21 -3.39 10.64
N LEU A 54 -2.49 -2.09 10.70
CA LEU A 54 -1.78 -1.11 11.52
C LEU A 54 -2.33 -1.01 12.95
N SER A 55 -3.30 -1.85 13.34
CA SER A 55 -3.94 -1.81 14.67
C SER A 55 -3.02 -2.27 15.82
N GLY A 56 -1.77 -2.64 15.54
CA GLY A 56 -0.80 -3.17 16.50
C GLY A 56 -0.92 -4.68 16.76
N GLN A 57 -1.81 -5.39 16.06
CA GLN A 57 -1.94 -6.85 16.18
C GLN A 57 -0.86 -7.63 15.41
N TYR A 58 -0.16 -6.98 14.48
CA TYR A 58 0.81 -7.60 13.59
C TYR A 58 2.19 -6.98 13.79
N LYS A 59 3.21 -7.82 13.87
CA LYS A 59 4.62 -7.42 13.82
C LYS A 59 5.06 -7.16 12.37
N ASP A 60 6.15 -6.43 12.17
CA ASP A 60 6.66 -6.09 10.84
C ASP A 60 6.88 -7.30 9.93
N GLU A 61 7.45 -8.39 10.45
CA GLU A 61 7.61 -9.64 9.67
C GLU A 61 6.27 -10.24 9.22
N GLN A 62 5.22 -10.09 10.04
CA GLN A 62 3.87 -10.57 9.69
C GLN A 62 3.24 -9.66 8.65
N LEU A 63 3.46 -8.35 8.74
CA LEU A 63 3.03 -7.35 7.76
C LEU A 63 3.69 -7.59 6.41
N GLU A 64 5.01 -7.78 6.37
CA GLU A 64 5.77 -8.18 5.17
C GLU A 64 5.22 -9.48 4.59
N ARG A 65 4.94 -10.48 5.43
CA ARG A 65 4.40 -11.76 4.95
C ARG A 65 3.01 -11.59 4.33
N ILE A 66 2.15 -10.75 4.91
CA ILE A 66 0.82 -10.45 4.37
C ILE A 66 0.95 -9.71 3.03
N TRP A 67 1.82 -8.70 2.98
CA TRP A 67 2.14 -7.93 1.79
C TRP A 67 2.59 -8.81 0.62
N ARG A 68 3.62 -9.65 0.84
CA ARG A 68 4.11 -10.60 -0.18
C ARG A 68 3.05 -11.60 -0.62
N LYS A 69 2.29 -12.16 0.31
CA LYS A 69 1.20 -13.09 -0.01
C LYS A 69 0.06 -12.45 -0.80
N SER A 70 -0.07 -11.13 -0.72
CA SER A 70 -1.07 -10.35 -1.47
C SER A 70 -0.65 -10.08 -2.91
N GLY A 71 0.54 -10.54 -3.33
CA GLY A 71 1.01 -10.48 -4.71
C GLY A 71 2.07 -9.42 -4.99
N ALA A 72 2.58 -8.74 -3.96
CA ALA A 72 3.64 -7.77 -4.12
C ALA A 72 5.01 -8.44 -4.43
N GLY A 73 5.65 -7.94 -5.48
CA GLY A 73 6.99 -8.36 -5.92
C GLY A 73 8.14 -7.67 -5.18
N VAL A 74 7.86 -6.62 -4.41
CA VAL A 74 8.86 -5.86 -3.62
C VAL A 74 8.73 -6.07 -2.12
N SER A 75 9.85 -5.91 -1.41
CA SER A 75 9.91 -5.95 0.06
C SER A 75 9.52 -4.59 0.60
N ILE A 76 8.75 -4.55 1.69
CA ILE A 76 8.46 -3.32 2.45
C ILE A 76 9.25 -3.26 3.75
N LEU A 77 10.10 -4.27 4.00
CA LEU A 77 11.23 -4.17 4.92
C LEU A 77 12.43 -3.60 4.15
N THR A 78 12.47 -2.28 3.95
CA THR A 78 13.65 -1.58 3.44
C THR A 78 14.37 -0.92 4.63
N GLU A 79 15.71 -0.91 4.60
CA GLU A 79 16.51 -0.26 5.66
C GLU A 79 16.26 1.26 5.72
N ASP A 80 15.85 1.88 4.61
CA ASP A 80 15.58 3.32 4.50
C ASP A 80 14.21 3.76 5.08
N GLU A 81 13.17 2.92 5.11
CA GLU A 81 11.83 3.30 5.61
C GLU A 81 11.57 2.91 7.08
N GLY A 82 12.58 2.38 7.76
CA GLY A 82 12.56 2.13 9.20
C GLY A 82 11.78 0.88 9.64
N ASN A 83 10.64 0.55 9.02
CA ASN A 83 9.90 -0.72 9.17
C ASN A 83 8.67 -0.85 8.24
N ALA A 84 8.15 -2.08 8.08
CA ALA A 84 6.97 -2.38 7.27
C ALA A 84 5.71 -1.59 7.70
N ALA A 85 5.51 -1.38 9.00
CA ALA A 85 4.41 -0.54 9.48
C ALA A 85 4.53 0.93 9.03
N GLY A 86 5.76 1.46 8.90
CA GLY A 86 6.05 2.78 8.38
C GLY A 86 5.60 2.93 6.93
N PHE A 87 6.02 2.02 6.06
CA PHE A 87 5.60 1.99 4.66
C PHE A 87 4.07 1.89 4.52
N LEU A 88 3.43 0.95 5.22
CA LEU A 88 1.98 0.76 5.14
C LEU A 88 1.20 1.99 5.65
N ARG A 89 1.76 2.72 6.62
CA ARG A 89 1.19 4.00 7.08
C ARG A 89 1.33 5.09 6.03
N GLY A 90 2.47 5.17 5.34
CA GLY A 90 2.67 6.07 4.20
C GLY A 90 1.68 5.79 3.08
N LEU A 91 1.55 4.51 2.69
CA LEU A 91 0.56 4.07 1.71
C LEU A 91 -0.87 4.46 2.12
N ARG A 92 -1.22 4.29 3.40
CA ARG A 92 -2.54 4.69 3.90
C ARG A 92 -2.77 6.19 3.81
N SER A 93 -1.77 7.00 4.15
CA SER A 93 -1.85 8.47 4.04
C SER A 93 -2.05 8.91 2.60
N MET A 94 -1.30 8.33 1.65
CA MET A 94 -1.42 8.68 0.22
C MET A 94 -2.80 8.32 -0.34
N ILE A 95 -3.37 7.17 0.06
CA ILE A 95 -4.75 6.80 -0.33
C ILE A 95 -5.75 7.82 0.24
N ASP A 96 -5.56 8.29 1.48
CA ASP A 96 -6.44 9.29 2.07
C ASP A 96 -6.37 10.62 1.32
N ASP A 97 -5.15 11.08 1.00
CA ASP A 97 -4.93 12.31 0.23
C ASP A 97 -5.54 12.24 -1.18
N LEU A 98 -5.41 11.11 -1.87
CA LEU A 98 -5.99 10.88 -3.20
C LEU A 98 -7.52 10.75 -3.19
N THR A 99 -8.11 10.30 -2.08
CA THR A 99 -9.56 10.12 -1.94
C THR A 99 -10.26 11.31 -1.31
N ARG A 100 -9.50 12.27 -0.77
CA ARG A 100 -10.05 13.51 -0.24
C ARG A 100 -10.68 14.30 -1.37
N PRO A 101 -11.97 14.66 -1.29
CA PRO A 101 -12.55 15.55 -2.28
C PRO A 101 -11.77 16.86 -2.23
N SER A 102 -11.12 17.23 -3.34
CA SER A 102 -10.54 18.56 -3.49
C SER A 102 -11.66 19.57 -3.23
N ALA A 103 -11.64 20.22 -2.08
CA ALA A 103 -12.52 21.33 -1.78
C ALA A 103 -12.07 22.48 -2.69
N HIS A 104 -12.68 22.56 -3.87
CA HIS A 104 -12.62 23.71 -4.76
C HIS A 104 -13.73 24.70 -4.42
#